data_AF-A0A7C4W6B1-F1
#
_entry.id   AF-A0A7C4W6B1-F1
#
_cell.length_a   1.000
_cell.length_b   1.000
_cell.length_c   1.000
_cell.angle_alpha   90.00
_cell.angle_beta   90.00
_cell.angle_gamma   90.00
#
_symmetry.space_group_name_H-M   'P 1'
#
loop_
_entity.id
_entity.type
_entity.pdbx_description
1 polymer ?
#
loop_
_entity_poly.entity_id
_entity_poly.type
_entity_poly.pdbx_seq_one_letter_code
_entity_poly.pdbx_strand_id
1 'polypeptide(L)'
;MIIVDDLSVDDTKNIVKEYSKKYSIEIVELTSRPSGAVGKGWPCYVGYSRAENDYLLFLDADTMLLDESVLKDSIKTLRSLKLDYL
;
A
#
# COMPACT_ATOMS: atom_id res chain seq x y z
N MET A 1 7.18 -0.83 3.36
CA MET A 1 5.89 -1.02 2.66
C MET A 1 4.81 -1.12 3.73
N ILE A 2 3.70 -0.39 3.57
CA ILE A 2 2.59 -0.45 4.51
C ILE A 2 1.50 -1.31 3.88
N ILE A 3 1.11 -2.38 4.57
CA ILE A 3 -0.01 -3.25 4.16
C ILE A 3 -1.12 -3.09 5.18
N VAL A 4 -2.30 -2.72 4.71
CA VAL A 4 -3.50 -2.60 5.56
C VAL A 4 -4.43 -3.76 5.26
N ASP A 5 -4.54 -4.70 6.19
CA ASP A 5 -5.48 -5.82 6.10
C ASP A 5 -6.88 -5.36 6.51
N ASP A 6 -7.84 -5.53 5.60
CA ASP A 6 -9.19 -5.00 5.75
C ASP A 6 -10.19 -6.06 6.23
N LEU A 7 -9.91 -6.60 7.43
CA LEU A 7 -10.72 -7.61 8.12
C LEU A 7 -10.77 -8.96 7.37
N SER A 8 -9.63 -9.40 6.83
CA SER A 8 -9.55 -10.70 6.17
C SER A 8 -9.79 -11.83 7.17
N VAL A 9 -10.55 -12.85 6.72
CA VAL A 9 -10.89 -14.05 7.53
C VAL A 9 -10.10 -15.28 7.11
N ASP A 10 -9.28 -15.16 6.07
CA ASP A 10 -8.41 -16.21 5.56
C ASP A 10 -6.96 -16.04 6.04
N ASP A 11 -6.02 -16.70 5.36
CA ASP A 11 -4.61 -16.73 5.75
C ASP A 11 -3.82 -15.47 5.33
N THR A 12 -4.48 -14.47 4.71
CA THR A 12 -3.83 -13.26 4.17
C THR A 12 -2.87 -12.63 5.17
N LYS A 13 -3.30 -12.40 6.41
CA LYS A 13 -2.47 -11.80 7.46
C LYS A 13 -1.24 -12.62 7.81
N ASN A 14 -1.34 -13.95 7.82
CA ASN A 14 -0.24 -14.82 8.18
C ASN A 14 0.79 -14.88 7.05
N ILE A 15 0.33 -14.91 5.79
CA ILE A 15 1.20 -14.79 4.63
C ILE A 15 2.03 -13.51 4.73
N VAL A 16 1.40 -12.35 4.95
CA VAL A 16 2.13 -11.08 5.06
C VAL A 16 3.11 -11.07 6.25
N LYS A 17 2.74 -11.66 7.40
CA LYS A 17 3.64 -11.82 8.57
C LYS A 17 4.88 -12.66 8.27
N GLU A 18 4.76 -13.68 7.41
CA GLU A 18 5.94 -14.44 6.97
C GLU A 18 6.85 -13.59 6.08
N TYR A 19 6.29 -12.81 5.17
CA TYR A 19 7.07 -11.89 4.32
C TYR A 19 7.72 -10.75 5.12
N SER A 20 7.11 -10.28 6.21
CA SER A 20 7.69 -9.23 7.06
C SER A 20 8.95 -9.69 7.81
N LYS A 21 9.23 -10.99 7.87
CA LYS A 21 10.51 -11.51 8.37
C LYS A 21 11.68 -11.24 7.43
N LYS A 22 11.41 -11.05 6.14
CA LYS A 22 12.41 -10.86 5.07
C LYS A 22 12.44 -9.43 4.52
N TYR A 23 11.29 -8.75 4.51
CA TYR A 23 11.14 -7.43 3.91
C TYR A 23 10.69 -6.41 4.96
N SER A 24 11.01 -5.13 4.74
CA SER A 24 10.54 -4.04 5.59
C SER A 24 9.05 -3.76 5.31
N ILE A 25 8.19 -4.44 6.06
CA ILE A 25 6.73 -4.39 5.96
C ILE A 25 6.16 -3.97 7.31
N GLU A 26 5.36 -2.92 7.32
CA GLU A 26 4.44 -2.60 8.40
C GLU A 26 3.07 -3.19 8.05
N ILE A 27 2.54 -4.04 8.95
CA ILE A 27 1.22 -4.66 8.78
C ILE A 27 0.25 -3.97 9.72
N VAL A 28 -0.85 -3.45 9.18
CA VAL A 28 -1.92 -2.81 9.94
C VAL A 28 -3.17 -3.64 9.80
N GLU A 29 -3.54 -4.35 10.86
CA GLU A 29 -4.77 -5.14 10.91
C GLU A 29 -5.92 -4.23 11.36
N LEU A 30 -6.92 -4.03 10.50
CA LEU A 30 -8.13 -3.32 10.87
C LEU A 30 -8.99 -4.18 11.79
N THR A 31 -9.56 -3.57 12.83
CA THR A 31 -10.49 -4.24 13.76
C THR A 31 -11.95 -3.79 13.55
N SER A 32 -12.15 -2.67 12.85
CA SER A 32 -13.46 -2.14 12.51
C SER A 32 -13.34 -1.10 11.39
N ARG A 33 -14.49 -0.70 10.83
CA ARG A 33 -14.61 0.39 9.87
C ARG A 33 -15.56 1.46 10.44
N PRO A 34 -15.28 2.76 10.21
CA PRO A 34 -16.21 3.81 10.58
C PRO A 34 -17.51 3.66 9.76
N SER A 35 -18.62 4.11 10.35
CA SER A 35 -19.92 4.04 9.67
C SER A 35 -19.89 4.79 8.34
N GLY A 36 -20.41 4.15 7.29
CA GLY A 36 -20.41 4.70 5.93
C GLY A 36 -19.12 4.48 5.13
N ALA A 37 -18.06 3.90 5.72
CA ALA A 37 -16.89 3.48 4.94
C ALA A 37 -17.23 2.26 4.07
N VAL A 38 -16.98 2.39 2.77
CA VAL A 38 -17.24 1.32 1.79
C VAL A 38 -15.98 1.08 0.96
N GLY A 39 -15.67 -0.19 0.72
CA GLY A 39 -14.58 -0.62 -0.14
C GLY A 39 -13.20 -0.21 0.38
N LYS A 40 -12.26 0.01 -0.56
CA LYS A 40 -10.83 0.18 -0.30
C LYS A 40 -10.44 1.58 0.22
N GLY A 41 -11.37 2.54 0.23
CA GLY A 41 -11.07 3.92 0.63
C GLY A 41 -10.58 4.03 2.07
N TRP A 42 -11.20 3.28 2.99
CA TRP A 42 -10.80 3.27 4.39
C TRP A 42 -9.41 2.66 4.63
N PRO A 43 -9.09 1.44 4.16
CA PRO A 43 -7.74 0.91 4.32
C PRO A 43 -6.68 1.78 3.63
N CYS A 44 -6.97 2.37 2.46
CA CYS A 44 -6.05 3.32 1.82
C CYS A 44 -5.78 4.56 2.68
N TYR A 45 -6.82 5.15 3.29
CA TYR A 45 -6.67 6.28 4.21
C TYR A 45 -5.81 5.91 5.43
N VAL A 46 -6.06 4.75 6.03
CA VAL A 46 -5.29 4.26 7.18
C VAL A 46 -3.82 4.06 6.82
N GLY A 47 -3.53 3.53 5.63
CA GLY A 47 -2.17 3.40 5.11
C GLY A 47 -1.51 4.75 4.85
N TYR A 48 -2.23 5.67 4.20
CA TYR A 48 -1.78 7.05 3.97
C TYR A 48 -1.41 7.76 5.27
N SER A 49 -2.22 7.64 6.32
CA SER A 49 -1.99 8.31 7.61
C SER A 49 -0.72 7.86 8.33
N ARG A 50 -0.13 6.73 7.94
CA ARG A 50 1.13 6.19 8.46
C ARG A 50 2.33 6.43 7.56
N ALA A 51 2.10 6.94 6.36
CA ALA A 51 3.17 7.13 5.41
C ALA A 51 3.95 8.41 5.72
N GLU A 52 5.28 8.31 5.72
CA GLU A 52 6.19 9.42 6.08
C GLU A 52 7.06 9.90 4.90
N ASN A 53 6.91 9.29 3.72
CA ASN A 53 7.80 9.50 2.57
C ASN A 53 7.18 10.44 1.52
N ASP A 54 8.03 11.07 0.70
CA ASP A 54 7.63 12.06 -0.32
C ASP A 54 6.76 11.51 -1.45
N TYR A 55 6.91 10.22 -1.77
CA TYR A 55 6.19 9.55 -2.85
C TYR A 55 5.38 8.40 -2.28
N LEU A 56 4.11 8.33 -2.71
CA LEU A 56 3.20 7.26 -2.36
C LEU A 56 2.80 6.49 -3.62
N LEU A 57 2.82 5.17 -3.52
CA LEU A 57 2.26 4.27 -4.51
C LEU A 57 1.19 3.42 -3.84
N PHE A 58 -0.03 3.51 -4.35
CA PHE A 58 -1.14 2.65 -3.95
C PHE A 58 -1.19 1.45 -4.90
N LEU A 59 -1.15 0.24 -4.34
CA LEU A 59 -1.27 -1.02 -5.08
C LEU A 59 -2.35 -1.87 -4.43
N ASP A 60 -3.17 -2.49 -5.27
CA ASP A 60 -4.11 -3.52 -4.84
C ASP A 60 -3.39 -4.84 -4.56
N ALA A 61 -3.97 -5.66 -3.68
CA ALA A 61 -3.39 -6.94 -3.26
C ALA A 61 -3.26 -7.97 -4.41
N ASP A 62 -4.02 -7.79 -5.49
CA ASP A 62 -4.02 -8.63 -6.69
C ASP A 62 -3.23 -7.99 -7.87
N THR A 63 -2.50 -6.90 -7.62
CA THR A 63 -1.70 -6.21 -8.63
C THR A 63 -0.21 -6.50 -8.47
N MET A 64 0.47 -6.79 -9.59
CA MET A 64 1.91 -6.98 -9.65
C MET A 64 2.55 -5.99 -10.63
N LEU A 65 3.67 -5.38 -10.22
CA LEU A 65 4.53 -4.62 -11.14
C LEU A 65 5.36 -5.62 -11.96
N LEU A 66 5.15 -5.63 -13.28
CA LEU A 66 5.77 -6.62 -14.17
C LEU A 66 7.23 -6.30 -14.51
N ASP A 67 7.60 -5.03 -14.48
CA ASP A 67 8.94 -4.55 -14.84
C ASP A 67 9.53 -3.74 -13.68
N GLU A 68 10.78 -4.06 -13.32
CA GLU A 68 11.51 -3.38 -12.23
C GLU A 68 11.73 -1.89 -12.51
N SER A 69 11.68 -1.48 -13.79
CA SER A 69 11.84 -0.09 -14.22
C SER A 69 10.62 0.79 -13.90
N VAL A 70 9.43 0.21 -13.67
CA VAL A 70 8.18 0.99 -13.51
C VAL A 70 8.31 2.08 -12.44
N LEU A 71 8.82 1.72 -11.26
CA LEU A 71 9.01 2.69 -10.17
C LEU A 71 10.04 3.77 -10.52
N LYS A 72 11.16 3.35 -11.11
CA LYS A 72 12.26 4.24 -11.49
C LYS A 72 11.82 5.26 -12.53
N ASP A 73 11.14 4.80 -13.57
CA ASP A 73 10.70 5.65 -14.68
C ASP A 73 9.53 6.54 -14.27
N SER A 74 8.64 6.06 -13.40
CA SER A 74 7.58 6.88 -12.81
C SER A 74 8.16 8.03 -11.98
N ILE A 75 9.08 7.76 -11.05
CA ILE A 75 9.72 8.79 -10.22
C ILE A 75 10.54 9.76 -11.09
N LYS A 76 11.26 9.25 -12.10
CA LYS A 76 12.01 10.08 -13.06
C LYS A 76 11.07 11.04 -13.78
N THR A 77 9.92 10.56 -14.25
CA THR A 77 8.92 11.36 -14.97
C THR A 77 8.31 12.44 -14.09
N LEU A 78 7.88 12.08 -12.87
CA LEU A 78 7.38 13.03 -11.85
C LEU A 78 8.37 14.18 -11.64
N ARG A 79 9.65 13.85 -11.42
CA ARG A 79 10.71 14.83 -11.18
C ARG A 79 11.03 15.67 -12.41
N SER A 80 11.16 15.06 -13.59
CA SER A 80 11.53 15.79 -14.81
C SER A 80 10.45 16.76 -15.27
N LEU A 81 9.19 16.38 -15.10
CA LEU A 81 8.03 17.18 -15.50
C LEU A 81 7.49 18.06 -14.38
N LYS A 82 8.03 17.96 -13.15
CA LYS A 82 7.57 18.65 -11.95
C LYS A 82 6.08 18.42 -11.66
N LEU A 83 5.66 17.15 -11.75
CA LEU A 83 4.29 16.73 -11.50
C LEU A 83 4.12 16.32 -10.03
N ASP A 84 2.93 16.58 -9.49
CA ASP A 84 2.54 16.14 -8.15
C ASP A 84 2.01 14.68 -8.15
N TYR A 85 1.50 14.19 -9.29
CA TYR A 85 0.97 12.83 -9.47
C TYR A 85 1.11 12.33 -10.92
N LEU A 86 0.99 11.02 -11.12
CA LEU A 86 0.94 10.32 -12.42
C LEU A 86 -0.40 9.62 -12.63
#